data_AF-A0A7U3ZM97-F1
#
_entry.id   AF-A0A7U3ZM97-F1
#
_cell.length_a   1.000
_cell.length_b   1.000
_cell.length_c   1.000
_cell.angle_alpha   90.00
_cell.angle_beta   90.00
_cell.angle_gamma   90.00
#
_symmetry.space_group_name_H-M   'P 1'
#
loop_
_entity.id
_entity.type
_entity.pdbx_description
1 polymer ?
#
loop_
_entity_poly.entity_id
_entity_poly.type
_entity_poly.pdbx_seq_one_letter_code
_entity_poly.pdbx_strand_id
1 'polypeptide(L)'
;MKTLLKNVVLVLLLTMSMSVNGYSAGSASGSDAASATTITPAQAQEMLKRLEEIKAMEPDNLTRSERKVVKKEVKQIKKAMREYNGVYLSLGAIIIIVLLLILIL
;
A
#
# COMPACT_ATOMS: atom_id res chain seq x y z
N MET A 1 20.88 34.64 -18.38
CA MET A 1 21.29 33.63 -17.37
C MET A 1 21.40 34.19 -15.95
N LYS A 2 22.07 35.34 -15.73
CA LYS A 2 22.22 35.93 -14.38
C LYS A 2 20.88 36.33 -13.71
N THR A 3 19.89 36.78 -14.48
CA THR A 3 18.53 37.09 -14.00
C THR A 3 17.73 35.83 -13.65
N LEU A 4 17.88 34.76 -14.43
CA LEU A 4 17.27 33.46 -14.14
C LEU A 4 17.87 32.83 -12.87
N LEU A 5 19.20 32.93 -12.70
CA LEU A 5 19.87 32.45 -11.49
C LEU A 5 19.42 33.24 -10.24
N LYS A 6 19.28 34.57 -10.34
CA LYS A 6 18.70 35.39 -9.25
C LYS A 6 17.27 34.99 -8.92
N ASN A 7 16.43 34.71 -9.91
CA ASN A 7 15.04 34.33 -9.69
C ASN A 7 14.93 32.93 -9.07
N VAL A 8 15.77 31.98 -9.49
CA VAL A 8 15.84 30.64 -8.88
C VAL A 8 16.32 30.71 -7.42
N VAL A 9 17.34 31.53 -7.14
CA VAL A 9 17.84 31.74 -5.76
C VAL A 9 16.78 32.46 -4.90
N LEU A 10 16.05 33.44 -5.45
CA LEU A 10 15.00 34.14 -4.73
C LEU A 10 13.80 33.23 -4.39
N VAL A 11 13.42 32.34 -5.31
CA VAL A 11 12.38 31.33 -5.05
C VAL A 11 12.84 30.31 -3.99
N LEU A 12 14.11 29.90 -4.01
CA LEU A 12 14.68 28.99 -3.02
C LEU A 12 14.77 29.60 -1.61
N LEU A 13 15.08 30.90 -1.49
CA LEU A 13 15.05 31.58 -0.19
C LEU A 13 13.61 31.77 0.33
N LEU A 14 12.63 31.92 -0.55
CA LEU A 14 11.23 32.14 -0.16
C LEU A 14 10.59 30.87 0.41
N THR A 15 10.96 29.68 -0.08
CA THR A 15 10.43 28.40 0.42
C THR A 15 11.02 27.99 1.77
N MET A 16 12.17 28.53 2.16
CA MET A 16 12.82 28.26 3.45
C MET A 16 12.10 28.92 4.64
N SER A 17 11.27 29.95 4.38
CA SER A 17 10.49 30.67 5.41
C SER A 17 9.13 30.02 5.73
N MET A 18 8.73 28.99 4.97
CA MET A 18 7.56 28.20 5.32
C MET A 18 7.92 27.22 6.42
N SER A 19 7.73 27.63 7.68
CA SER A 19 7.69 26.71 8.81
C SER A 19 6.68 25.61 8.51
N VAL A 20 7.18 24.39 8.33
CA VAL A 20 6.35 23.18 8.33
C VAL A 20 5.74 23.04 9.72
N ASN A 21 4.50 23.49 9.88
CA ASN A 21 3.71 23.09 11.04
C ASN A 21 3.55 21.58 10.94
N GLY A 22 4.37 20.85 11.70
CA GLY A 22 4.23 19.41 11.84
C GLY A 22 2.81 19.11 12.28
N TYR A 23 2.08 18.39 11.44
CA TYR A 23 0.79 17.84 11.79
C TYR A 23 1.02 16.92 12.99
N SER A 24 0.74 17.40 14.19
CA SER A 24 0.59 16.52 15.34
C SER A 24 -0.63 15.67 15.04
N ALA A 25 -0.41 14.36 14.86
CA ALA A 25 -1.47 13.39 14.98
C ALA A 25 -2.04 13.56 16.40
N GLY A 26 -3.17 14.27 16.49
CA GLY A 26 -3.90 14.42 17.72
C GLY A 26 -4.22 13.01 18.23
N SER A 27 -3.68 12.67 19.38
CA SER A 27 -4.15 11.57 20.22
C SER A 27 -5.57 11.89 20.67
N ALA A 28 -6.53 11.80 19.75
CA ALA A 28 -7.91 11.60 20.11
C ALA A 28 -8.02 10.16 20.57
N SER A 29 -8.10 10.00 21.89
CA SER A 29 -8.64 8.81 22.52
C SER A 29 -10.06 8.60 22.00
N GLY A 30 -10.16 7.84 20.92
CA GLY A 30 -11.36 7.44 20.22
C GLY A 30 -10.95 6.34 19.28
N SER A 31 -11.38 5.12 19.60
CA SER A 31 -11.28 3.91 18.80
C SER A 31 -11.21 4.19 17.31
N ASP A 32 -10.06 3.91 16.72
CA ASP A 32 -9.83 3.41 15.36
C ASP A 32 -8.40 3.76 14.99
N ALA A 33 -7.47 3.10 15.68
CA ALA A 33 -6.21 2.80 15.05
C ALA A 33 -6.58 2.08 13.75
N ALA A 34 -6.39 2.76 12.62
CA ALA A 34 -6.04 2.13 11.37
C ALA A 34 -4.74 1.37 11.63
N SER A 35 -4.88 0.24 12.32
CA SER A 35 -3.88 -0.77 12.47
C SER A 35 -3.62 -1.19 11.04
N ALA A 36 -2.47 -0.78 10.50
CA ALA A 36 -1.86 -1.49 9.40
C ALA A 36 -1.89 -2.95 9.85
N THR A 37 -2.90 -3.68 9.38
CA THR A 37 -3.22 -5.03 9.83
C THR A 37 -2.13 -5.89 9.23
N THR A 38 -0.98 -5.84 9.90
CA THR A 38 0.15 -6.69 9.66
C THR A 38 -0.34 -8.06 10.03
N ILE A 39 -0.74 -8.81 9.01
CA ILE A 39 -1.21 -10.17 9.15
C ILE A 39 -0.12 -10.91 9.92
N THR A 40 -0.46 -11.50 11.05
CA THR A 40 0.52 -12.26 11.84
C THR A 40 0.86 -13.56 11.10
N PRO A 41 2.04 -14.16 11.32
CA PRO A 41 2.38 -15.45 10.71
C PRO A 41 1.35 -16.55 11.03
N ALA A 42 0.72 -16.50 12.21
CA ALA A 42 -0.35 -17.42 12.59
C ALA A 42 -1.62 -17.24 11.73
N GLN A 43 -2.04 -16.00 11.48
CA GLN A 43 -3.18 -15.70 10.61
C GLN A 43 -2.89 -16.06 9.15
N ALA A 44 -1.63 -15.90 8.71
CA ALA A 44 -1.22 -16.35 7.38
C ALA A 44 -1.36 -17.89 7.26
N GLN A 45 -0.92 -18.63 8.27
CA GLN A 45 -1.04 -20.09 8.28
C GLN A 45 -2.51 -20.56 8.27
N GLU A 46 -3.40 -19.88 8.99
CA GLU A 46 -4.84 -20.14 8.97
C GLU A 46 -5.45 -19.88 7.58
N MET A 47 -5.09 -18.77 6.95
CA MET A 47 -5.49 -18.45 5.57
C MET A 47 -5.00 -19.47 4.54
N LEU A 48 -3.78 -20.00 4.71
CA LEU A 48 -3.25 -21.07 3.85
C LEU A 48 -4.03 -22.38 4.04
N LYS A 49 -4.31 -22.75 5.29
CA LYS A 49 -5.14 -23.92 5.60
C LYS A 49 -6.52 -23.79 4.95
N ARG A 50 -7.12 -22.60 4.98
CA ARG A 50 -8.43 -22.39 4.35
C ARG A 50 -8.37 -22.50 2.82
N LEU A 51 -7.27 -22.08 2.20
CA LEU A 51 -7.04 -22.32 0.77
C LEU A 51 -6.88 -23.80 0.43
N GLU A 52 -6.23 -24.59 1.29
CA GLU A 52 -6.14 -26.04 1.12
C GLU A 52 -7.51 -26.71 1.20
N GLU A 53 -8.34 -26.30 2.15
CA GLU A 53 -9.73 -26.77 2.29
C GLU A 53 -10.57 -26.41 1.06
N ILE A 54 -10.43 -25.19 0.53
CA ILE A 54 -11.10 -24.77 -0.72
C ILE A 54 -10.59 -25.58 -1.92
N LYS A 55 -9.28 -25.88 -1.98
CA LYS A 55 -8.68 -26.67 -3.07
C LYS A 55 -9.14 -28.12 -3.04
N ALA A 56 -9.34 -28.68 -1.86
CA ALA A 56 -9.89 -30.03 -1.67
C ALA A 56 -11.40 -30.12 -1.99
N MET A 57 -12.08 -28.98 -2.10
CA MET A 57 -13.49 -28.92 -2.45
C MET A 57 -13.66 -29.20 -3.95
N GLU A 58 -14.51 -30.18 -4.30
CA GLU A 58 -14.71 -30.54 -5.71
C GLU A 58 -15.48 -29.46 -6.47
N PRO A 59 -14.85 -28.76 -7.44
CA PRO A 59 -15.43 -27.58 -8.09
C PRO A 59 -16.62 -27.89 -9.01
N ASP A 60 -16.79 -29.16 -9.39
CA ASP A 60 -17.84 -29.62 -10.30
C ASP A 60 -19.19 -29.72 -9.60
N ASN A 61 -19.20 -29.94 -8.30
CA ASN A 61 -20.42 -30.01 -7.47
C ASN A 61 -20.96 -28.63 -7.05
N LEU A 62 -20.25 -27.54 -7.36
CA LEU A 62 -20.66 -26.20 -6.96
C LEU A 62 -21.61 -25.55 -7.98
N THR A 63 -22.65 -24.87 -7.52
CA THR A 63 -23.49 -24.02 -8.37
C THR A 63 -22.71 -22.80 -8.88
N ARG A 64 -23.23 -22.10 -9.90
CA ARG A 64 -22.60 -20.86 -10.43
C ARG A 64 -22.45 -19.77 -9.36
N SER A 65 -23.39 -19.68 -8.42
CA SER A 65 -23.36 -18.75 -7.29
C SER A 65 -22.26 -19.10 -6.30
N GLU A 66 -22.16 -20.37 -5.89
CA GLU A 66 -21.16 -20.83 -4.92
C GLU A 66 -19.74 -20.70 -5.47
N ARG A 67 -19.53 -21.04 -6.75
CA ARG A 67 -18.24 -20.79 -7.42
C ARG A 67 -17.83 -19.32 -7.40
N LYS A 68 -18.77 -18.38 -7.48
CA LYS A 68 -18.45 -16.95 -7.38
C LYS A 68 -18.04 -16.56 -5.96
N VAL A 69 -18.66 -17.15 -4.94
CA VAL A 69 -18.31 -16.91 -3.52
C VAL A 69 -16.91 -17.45 -3.24
N VAL A 70 -16.64 -18.69 -3.60
CA VAL A 70 -15.31 -19.32 -3.42
C VAL A 70 -14.22 -18.53 -4.16
N LYS A 71 -14.47 -18.08 -5.40
CA LYS A 71 -13.53 -17.23 -6.14
C LYS A 71 -13.29 -15.87 -5.47
N LYS A 72 -14.29 -15.30 -4.79
CA LYS A 72 -14.14 -14.05 -4.04
C LYS A 72 -13.27 -14.28 -2.80
N GLU A 73 -13.52 -15.35 -2.06
CA GLU A 73 -12.75 -15.73 -0.87
C GLU A 73 -11.27 -15.94 -1.21
N VAL A 74 -10.96 -16.74 -2.24
CA VAL A 74 -9.58 -16.94 -2.72
C VAL A 74 -8.91 -15.62 -3.11
N LYS A 75 -9.63 -14.71 -3.79
CA LYS A 75 -9.09 -13.39 -4.16
C LYS A 75 -8.83 -12.50 -2.94
N GLN A 76 -9.68 -12.54 -1.92
CA GLN A 76 -9.48 -11.79 -0.68
C GLN A 76 -8.27 -12.30 0.08
N ILE A 77 -8.14 -13.62 0.24
CA ILE A 77 -6.95 -14.25 0.87
C ILE A 77 -5.68 -13.87 0.10
N LYS A 78 -5.71 -13.91 -1.24
CA LYS A 78 -4.58 -13.49 -2.07
C LYS A 78 -4.19 -12.01 -1.87
N LYS A 79 -5.18 -11.12 -1.75
CA LYS A 79 -4.95 -9.69 -1.51
C LYS A 79 -4.31 -9.47 -0.14
N ALA A 80 -4.87 -10.12 0.88
CA ALA A 80 -4.35 -10.09 2.25
C ALA A 80 -2.90 -10.62 2.29
N MET A 81 -2.61 -11.76 1.67
CA MET A 81 -1.25 -12.32 1.59
C MET A 81 -0.26 -11.46 0.81
N ARG A 82 -0.73 -10.76 -0.24
CA ARG A 82 0.09 -9.81 -0.98
C ARG A 82 0.37 -8.55 -0.17
N GLU A 83 -0.49 -8.21 0.78
CA GLU A 83 -0.28 -7.14 1.75
C GLU A 83 0.72 -7.56 2.83
N TYR A 84 0.69 -8.84 3.21
CA TYR A 84 1.68 -9.45 4.11
C TYR A 84 3.09 -9.53 3.50
N ASN A 85 3.22 -9.90 2.23
CA ASN A 85 4.51 -10.08 1.52
C ASN A 85 4.84 -8.96 0.52
N GLY A 86 4.08 -7.86 0.52
CA GLY A 86 4.09 -6.89 -0.56
C GLY A 86 5.30 -5.98 -0.52
N VAL A 87 6.12 -6.01 -1.56
CA VAL A 87 6.84 -4.80 -2.00
C VAL A 87 5.76 -3.79 -2.41
N TYR A 88 5.30 -3.02 -1.42
CA TYR A 88 4.59 -1.79 -1.65
C TYR A 88 5.60 -0.79 -2.21
N LEU A 89 5.56 -0.59 -3.52
CA LEU A 89 6.22 0.56 -4.11
C LEU A 89 5.44 1.78 -3.60
N SER A 90 5.90 2.31 -2.47
CA SER A 90 5.36 3.53 -1.87
C SER A 90 5.23 4.60 -2.95
N LEU A 91 4.25 5.50 -2.83
CA LEU A 91 4.11 6.62 -3.75
C LEU A 91 5.44 7.39 -3.88
N GLY A 92 6.22 7.47 -2.80
CA GLY A 92 7.58 8.02 -2.82
C GLY A 92 8.57 7.20 -3.65
N ALA A 93 8.52 5.87 -3.61
CA ALA A 93 9.38 5.00 -4.41
C ALA A 93 9.05 5.07 -5.91
N ILE A 94 7.77 5.21 -6.27
CA ILE A 94 7.33 5.47 -7.65
C ILE A 94 7.92 6.81 -8.15
N ILE A 95 7.85 7.87 -7.34
CA ILE A 95 8.40 9.19 -7.68
C ILE A 95 9.93 9.12 -7.88
N ILE A 96 10.66 8.44 -6.99
CA ILE A 96 12.13 8.27 -7.10
C ILE A 96 12.51 7.55 -8.41
N ILE A 97 11.79 6.48 -8.77
CA ILE A 97 12.05 5.73 -10.02
C ILE A 97 11.83 6.61 -11.25
N VAL A 98 10.75 7.39 -11.26
CA VAL A 98 10.46 8.32 -12.37
C VAL A 98 11.54 9.40 -12.49
N LEU A 99 12.02 9.96 -11.37
CA LEU A 99 13.11 10.94 -11.38
C LEU A 99 14.43 10.35 -11.91
N LEU A 100 14.77 9.11 -11.55
CA LEU A 100 15.97 8.43 -12.06
C LEU A 100 15.90 8.19 -13.58
N LEU A 101 14.72 7.84 -14.11
CA LEU A 101 14.53 7.68 -15.56
C LEU A 101 14.74 9.00 -16.32
N ILE A 102 14.37 10.14 -15.74
CA ILE A 102 14.57 11.47 -16.34
C ILE A 102 16.05 11.90 -16.30
N LEU A 103 16.82 11.46 -15.29
CA LEU A 103 18.23 11.82 -15.15
C LEU A 103 19.12 11.02 -16.11
N ILE A 104 18.75 9.76 -16.39
CA ILE A 104 19.51 8.85 -17.24
C ILE A 104 19.19 9.02 -18.72
N LEU A 105 17.95 9.42 -19.06
CA LEU A 105 17.50 9.68 -20.44
C LEU A 105 17.98 11.06 -20.93
#